data_AF-A0A5E4JY46-F1
#
_entry.id   AF-A0A5E4JY46-F1
#
_cell.length_a   1.000
_cell.length_b   1.000
_cell.length_c   1.000
_cell.angle_alpha   90.00
_cell.angle_beta   90.00
_cell.angle_gamma   90.00
#
_symmetry.space_group_name_H-M   'P 1'
#
loop_
_entity.id
_entity.type
_entity.pdbx_description
1 polymer ?
#
loop_
_entity_poly.entity_id
_entity_poly.type
_entity_poly.pdbx_seq_one_letter_code
_entity_poly.pdbx_strand_id
1 'polypeptide(L)'
;MEDRTAKRYYGDIAKKLSEKAKEVRLGKDSTQGEIASAYEAAGDAYILAGDKVIARQYYSNASRYAHDRKTENRIDDKLKGNFDIYEVKEKISHLTTSSLEKKAVEEPKKKKKKSSFWNMNINWDRVAKSNSPFETKEPRHYIFMILSIASLASALLFSASSMTGHAISSLTNEDSSWIGLCLFICCLIFTFIYIKQKDRF
;
A
#
# COMPACT_ATOMS: atom_id res chain seq x y z
N MET A 1 -12.34 -6.46 19.66
CA MET A 1 -13.05 -5.52 18.75
C MET A 1 -12.34 -4.17 18.62
N GLU A 2 -11.42 -3.80 19.53
CA GLU A 2 -10.71 -2.50 19.54
C GLU A 2 -9.74 -2.27 18.36
N ASP A 3 -9.22 -3.33 17.75
CA ASP A 3 -8.21 -3.20 16.68
C ASP A 3 -8.79 -2.58 15.38
N ARG A 4 -10.09 -2.81 15.09
CA ARG A 4 -10.72 -2.26 13.88
C ARG A 4 -10.99 -0.76 13.97
N THR A 5 -11.29 -0.24 15.15
CA THR A 5 -11.55 1.19 15.35
C THR A 5 -10.26 1.99 15.30
N ALA A 6 -9.19 1.50 15.94
CA ALA A 6 -7.86 2.10 15.85
C ALA A 6 -7.32 2.12 14.41
N LYS A 7 -7.45 0.99 13.69
CA LYS A 7 -7.04 0.90 12.29
C LYS A 7 -7.75 1.92 11.40
N ARG A 8 -9.07 2.08 11.56
CA ARG A 8 -9.86 3.09 10.81
C ARG A 8 -9.42 4.51 11.16
N TYR A 9 -9.29 4.81 12.45
CA TYR A 9 -8.89 6.14 12.92
C TYR A 9 -7.55 6.58 12.34
N TYR A 10 -6.52 5.72 12.44
CA TYR A 10 -5.21 6.04 11.86
C TYR A 10 -5.21 6.01 10.33
N GLY A 11 -6.04 5.19 9.70
CA GLY A 11 -6.24 5.19 8.25
C GLY A 11 -6.74 6.55 7.73
N ASP A 12 -7.72 7.14 8.42
CA ASP A 12 -8.25 8.47 8.06
C ASP A 12 -7.21 9.58 8.25
N ILE A 13 -6.41 9.50 9.32
CA ILE A 13 -5.29 10.43 9.56
C ILE A 13 -4.22 10.28 8.47
N ALA A 14 -3.84 9.05 8.15
CA ALA A 14 -2.83 8.75 7.14
C ALA A 14 -3.23 9.29 5.77
N LYS A 15 -4.51 9.12 5.39
CA LYS A 15 -5.04 9.67 4.14
C LYS A 15 -4.90 11.19 4.09
N LYS A 16 -5.32 11.90 5.14
CA LYS A 16 -5.21 13.37 5.22
C LYS A 16 -3.76 13.85 5.14
N LEU A 17 -2.87 13.22 5.91
CA LEU A 17 -1.44 13.56 5.89
C LEU A 17 -0.82 13.30 4.51
N SER A 18 -1.27 12.25 3.82
CA SER A 18 -0.80 11.93 2.48
C SER A 18 -1.25 12.93 1.41
N GLU A 19 -2.50 13.40 1.48
CA GLU A 19 -3.03 14.44 0.60
C GLU A 19 -2.26 15.74 0.84
N LYS A 20 -2.05 16.09 2.12
CA LYS A 20 -1.25 17.23 2.50
C LYS A 20 0.21 17.14 2.01
N ALA A 21 0.84 15.97 2.10
CA ALA A 21 2.19 15.80 1.59
C ALA A 21 2.28 16.04 0.07
N LYS A 22 1.23 15.67 -0.67
CA LYS A 22 1.13 15.99 -2.10
C LYS A 22 0.94 17.49 -2.34
N GLU A 23 0.12 18.16 -1.54
CA GLU A 23 -0.06 19.62 -1.62
C GLU A 23 1.26 20.36 -1.33
N VAL A 24 1.97 19.99 -0.27
CA VAL A 24 3.29 20.57 0.07
C VAL A 24 4.28 20.34 -1.07
N ARG A 25 4.30 19.15 -1.68
CA ARG A 25 5.17 18.90 -2.84
C ARG A 25 4.84 19.79 -4.05
N LEU A 26 3.58 20.13 -4.25
CA LEU A 26 3.12 20.98 -5.36
C LEU A 26 3.23 22.48 -5.04
N GLY A 27 3.47 22.84 -3.77
CA GLY A 27 3.66 24.19 -3.30
C GLY A 27 4.93 24.82 -3.89
N LYS A 28 4.81 26.04 -4.40
CA LYS A 28 5.92 26.75 -5.07
C LYS A 28 7.03 27.19 -4.09
N ASP A 29 6.69 27.33 -2.81
CA ASP A 29 7.57 27.85 -1.76
C ASP A 29 7.99 26.77 -0.74
N SER A 30 7.62 25.50 -0.96
CA SER A 30 7.92 24.43 0.00
C SER A 30 9.36 23.96 -0.10
N THR A 31 10.03 23.88 1.06
CA THR A 31 11.42 23.41 1.11
C THR A 31 11.49 21.88 0.97
N GLN A 32 12.62 21.35 0.50
CA GLN A 32 12.83 19.90 0.42
C GLN A 32 12.63 19.22 1.79
N GLY A 33 13.11 19.84 2.87
CA GLY A 33 12.90 19.35 4.24
C GLY A 33 11.43 19.30 4.67
N GLU A 34 10.61 20.26 4.24
CA GLU A 34 9.16 20.24 4.49
C GLU A 34 8.45 19.13 3.73
N ILE A 35 8.83 18.92 2.46
CA ILE A 35 8.29 17.85 1.63
C ILE A 35 8.66 16.49 2.24
N ALA A 36 9.93 16.30 2.63
CA ALA A 36 10.39 15.09 3.30
C ALA A 36 9.64 14.83 4.60
N SER A 37 9.49 15.86 5.45
CA SER A 37 8.79 15.75 6.73
C SER A 37 7.31 15.41 6.56
N ALA A 38 6.65 15.98 5.55
CA ALA A 38 5.24 15.68 5.26
C ALA A 38 5.05 14.24 4.79
N TYR A 39 5.93 13.75 3.90
CA TYR A 39 5.90 12.35 3.48
C TYR A 39 6.26 11.38 4.60
N GLU A 40 7.22 11.73 5.47
CA GLU A 40 7.57 10.94 6.64
C GLU A 40 6.37 10.82 7.61
N ALA A 41 5.68 11.93 7.89
CA ALA A 41 4.49 11.93 8.74
C ALA A 41 3.33 11.10 8.17
N ALA A 42 3.14 11.11 6.84
CA ALA A 42 2.18 10.23 6.19
C ALA A 42 2.56 8.76 6.36
N GLY A 43 3.84 8.41 6.15
CA GLY A 43 4.35 7.05 6.38
C GLY A 43 4.15 6.58 7.82
N ASP A 44 4.48 7.43 8.79
CA ASP A 44 4.29 7.20 10.22
C ASP A 44 2.82 6.87 10.56
N ALA A 45 1.87 7.61 9.99
CA ALA A 45 0.44 7.32 10.17
C ALA A 45 -0.01 6.01 9.51
N TYR A 46 0.54 5.65 8.34
CA TYR A 46 0.25 4.36 7.70
C TYR A 46 0.83 3.17 8.49
N ILE A 47 1.95 3.34 9.20
CA ILE A 47 2.45 2.32 10.14
C ILE A 47 1.44 2.10 11.27
N LEU A 48 0.88 3.16 11.86
CA LEU A 48 -0.15 3.04 12.90
C LEU A 48 -1.45 2.43 12.39
N ALA A 49 -1.78 2.66 11.11
CA ALA A 49 -2.90 2.01 10.43
C ALA A 49 -2.61 0.54 10.05
N GLY A 50 -1.39 0.06 10.27
CA GLY A 50 -0.95 -1.30 9.94
C GLY A 50 -0.65 -1.54 8.45
N ASP A 51 -0.61 -0.50 7.62
CA ASP A 51 -0.30 -0.60 6.19
C ASP A 51 1.18 -0.32 5.92
N LYS A 52 2.01 -1.34 6.18
CA LYS A 52 3.47 -1.25 6.03
C LYS A 52 3.91 -1.05 4.57
N VAL A 53 3.12 -1.52 3.60
CA VAL A 53 3.45 -1.41 2.18
C VAL A 53 3.33 0.05 1.75
N ILE A 54 2.19 0.67 2.06
CA ILE A 54 1.98 2.09 1.76
C ILE A 54 2.96 2.96 2.55
N ALA A 55 3.20 2.64 3.84
CA ALA A 55 4.18 3.38 4.64
C ALA A 55 5.58 3.41 4.00
N ARG A 56 6.08 2.26 3.51
CA ARG A 56 7.37 2.19 2.81
C ARG A 56 7.42 3.06 1.56
N GLN A 57 6.33 3.11 0.79
CA GLN A 57 6.25 3.99 -0.37
C GLN A 57 6.38 5.47 0.04
N TYR A 58 5.74 5.86 1.13
CA TYR A 58 5.85 7.21 1.68
C TYR A 58 7.24 7.53 2.22
N TYR A 59 7.89 6.60 2.92
CA TYR A 59 9.28 6.78 3.35
C TYR A 59 10.26 6.85 2.17
N SER A 60 10.06 6.06 1.12
CA SER A 60 10.87 6.16 -0.10
C SER A 60 10.71 7.52 -0.78
N ASN A 61 9.47 8.07 -0.82
CA ASN A 61 9.25 9.43 -1.29
C ASN A 61 9.93 10.45 -0.38
N ALA A 62 9.85 10.31 0.94
CA ALA A 62 10.49 11.21 1.89
C ALA A 62 12.03 11.24 1.73
N SER A 63 12.66 10.07 1.55
CA SER A 63 14.10 9.94 1.32
C SER A 63 14.58 10.73 0.11
N ARG A 64 13.80 10.76 -0.99
CA ARG A 64 14.12 11.56 -2.20
C ARG A 64 14.19 13.07 -1.95
N TYR A 65 13.55 13.56 -0.90
CA TYR A 65 13.53 14.97 -0.54
C TYR A 65 14.33 15.24 0.74
N ALA A 66 15.01 14.24 1.30
CA ALA A 66 15.90 14.45 2.43
C ALA A 66 17.06 15.36 1.99
N HIS A 67 17.21 16.48 2.68
CA HIS A 67 18.23 17.49 2.35
C HIS A 67 19.43 17.42 3.28
N ASP A 68 19.35 16.59 4.33
CA ASP A 68 20.40 16.41 5.33
C ASP A 68 20.58 14.93 5.69
N ARG A 69 21.82 14.56 6.02
CA ARG A 69 22.23 13.18 6.29
C ARG A 69 21.53 12.57 7.52
N LYS A 70 21.12 13.40 8.48
CA LYS A 70 20.44 12.94 9.69
C LYS A 70 19.00 12.50 9.36
N THR A 71 18.29 13.28 8.56
CA THR A 71 16.95 12.94 8.05
C THR A 71 16.99 11.71 7.16
N GLU A 72 17.97 11.62 6.26
CA GLU A 72 18.17 10.45 5.39
C GLU A 72 18.38 9.16 6.21
N ASN A 73 19.33 9.16 7.15
CA ASN A 73 19.57 8.00 8.02
C ASN A 73 18.33 7.60 8.83
N ARG A 74 17.58 8.58 9.35
CA ARG A 74 16.33 8.33 10.09
C ARG A 74 15.28 7.66 9.21
N ILE A 75 15.13 8.09 7.96
CA ILE A 75 14.17 7.51 7.01
C ILE A 75 14.62 6.11 6.57
N ASP A 76 15.92 5.90 6.39
CA ASP A 76 16.48 4.60 6.02
C ASP A 76 16.29 3.54 7.11
N ASP A 77 16.43 3.91 8.38
CA ASP A 77 16.14 3.00 9.49
C ASP A 77 14.65 2.60 9.53
N LYS A 78 13.75 3.54 9.23
CA LYS A 78 12.32 3.25 9.04
C LYS A 78 12.08 2.33 7.83
N LEU A 79 12.79 2.51 6.72
CA LEU A 79 12.69 1.63 5.54
C LEU A 79 13.14 0.19 5.83
N LYS A 80 14.16 0.01 6.68
CA LYS A 80 14.61 -1.31 7.16
C LYS A 80 13.61 -1.99 8.10
N GLY A 81 12.60 -1.28 8.56
CA GLY A 81 11.54 -1.81 9.41
C GLY A 81 11.73 -1.54 10.91
N ASN A 82 12.72 -0.73 11.29
CA ASN A 82 12.86 -0.26 12.67
C ASN A 82 11.90 0.91 12.89
N PHE A 83 10.75 0.62 13.49
CA PHE A 83 9.75 1.61 13.85
C PHE A 83 9.60 1.68 15.36
N ASP A 84 9.86 2.84 15.95
CA ASP A 84 9.42 3.12 17.30
C ASP A 84 7.94 3.53 17.28
N ILE A 85 7.06 2.58 17.59
CA ILE A 85 5.61 2.78 17.56
C ILE A 85 5.18 3.83 18.60
N TYR A 86 5.90 3.97 19.72
CA TYR A 86 5.56 4.94 20.76
C TYR A 86 5.90 6.36 20.31
N GLU A 87 7.10 6.56 19.77
CA GLU A 87 7.52 7.85 19.19
C GLU A 87 6.56 8.29 18.08
N VAL A 88 6.18 7.35 17.21
CA VAL A 88 5.25 7.62 16.11
C VAL A 88 3.86 8.01 16.62
N LYS A 89 3.33 7.34 17.64
CA LYS A 89 2.05 7.70 18.26
C LYS A 89 2.10 9.11 18.88
N GLU A 90 3.16 9.43 19.61
CA GLU A 90 3.36 10.73 20.22
C GLU A 90 3.38 11.84 19.15
N LYS A 91 4.19 11.67 18.10
CA LYS A 91 4.32 12.64 17.00
C LYS A 91 3.00 12.89 16.27
N ILE A 92 2.23 11.84 15.98
CA ILE A 92 0.90 11.97 15.35
C ILE A 92 -0.11 12.62 16.31
N SER A 93 -0.03 12.32 17.60
CA SER A 93 -0.90 12.94 18.60
C SER A 93 -0.69 14.46 18.66
N HIS A 94 0.56 14.95 18.65
CA HIS A 94 0.86 16.38 18.60
C HIS A 94 0.39 17.05 17.31
N LEU A 95 0.49 16.37 16.16
CA LEU A 95 0.01 16.90 14.88
C LEU A 95 -1.53 17.03 14.84
N THR A 96 -2.23 16.18 15.57
CA THR A 96 -3.69 16.19 15.66
C THR A 96 -4.22 17.14 16.73
N THR A 97 -3.60 17.19 17.91
CA THR A 97 -3.98 18.11 19.00
C THR A 97 -3.66 19.56 18.66
N SER A 98 -2.48 19.86 18.10
CA SER A 98 -2.15 21.22 17.62
C SER A 98 -3.10 21.73 16.53
N SER A 99 -3.73 20.82 15.79
CA SER A 99 -4.75 21.14 14.79
C SER A 99 -6.14 21.36 15.39
N LEU A 100 -6.43 20.79 16.57
CA LEU A 100 -7.70 20.94 17.30
C LEU A 100 -7.71 22.16 18.22
N GLU A 101 -6.62 22.45 18.92
CA GLU A 101 -6.53 23.58 19.85
C GLU A 101 -6.57 24.95 19.14
N LYS A 102 -5.97 25.06 17.95
CA LYS A 102 -6.03 26.30 17.15
C LYS A 102 -7.45 26.65 16.68
N LYS A 103 -8.36 25.68 16.60
CA LYS A 103 -9.78 25.94 16.28
C LYS A 103 -10.56 26.54 17.44
N ALA A 104 -10.11 26.38 18.68
CA ALA A 104 -10.83 26.85 19.86
C ALA A 104 -10.45 28.27 20.29
N VAL A 105 -9.35 28.83 19.77
CA VAL A 105 -8.76 30.10 20.25
C VAL A 105 -8.90 31.26 19.26
N GLU A 106 -9.23 31.03 17.99
CA GLU A 106 -9.40 32.11 16.99
C GLU A 106 -10.86 32.55 16.81
N GLU A 107 -11.41 33.26 17.80
CA GLU A 107 -12.33 34.39 17.54
C GLU A 107 -11.53 35.71 17.50
N PRO A 108 -11.92 36.70 16.68
CA PRO A 108 -10.93 37.57 16.05
C PRO A 108 -10.65 38.85 16.85
N LYS A 109 -9.38 39.07 17.26
CA LYS A 109 -8.83 40.44 17.41
C LYS A 109 -7.40 40.56 16.87
N LYS A 110 -7.35 40.98 15.61
CA LYS A 110 -6.40 41.90 14.94
C LYS A 110 -4.90 41.88 15.34
N LYS A 111 -4.11 41.55 14.31
CA LYS A 111 -2.79 42.11 13.91
C LYS A 111 -1.59 41.88 14.86
N LYS A 112 -0.66 41.04 14.42
CA LYS A 112 0.74 41.43 14.07
C LYS A 112 1.49 40.29 13.36
N LYS A 113 2.29 40.67 12.35
CA LYS A 113 3.17 39.83 11.53
C LYS A 113 4.15 39.00 12.37
N LYS A 114 4.22 37.68 12.14
CA LYS A 114 5.45 36.86 11.96
C LYS A 114 5.11 35.38 11.73
N SER A 115 5.85 34.74 10.82
CA SER A 115 5.89 33.30 10.53
C SER A 115 4.61 32.68 9.95
N SER A 116 4.52 32.70 8.61
CA SER A 116 3.50 32.01 7.82
C SER A 116 3.83 30.51 7.75
N PHE A 117 3.35 29.71 8.71
CA PHE A 117 3.48 28.25 8.56
C PHE A 117 2.22 27.42 8.85
N TRP A 118 1.15 27.96 9.44
CA TRP A 118 -0.08 27.18 9.62
C TRP A 118 -1.31 28.06 9.72
N ASN A 119 -2.06 28.21 8.63
CA ASN A 119 -3.46 28.61 8.68
C ASN A 119 -4.25 27.84 7.62
N MET A 120 -5.13 26.94 8.07
CA MET A 120 -5.97 26.15 7.18
C MET A 120 -7.35 26.00 7.80
N ASN A 121 -8.35 26.58 7.15
CA ASN A 121 -9.76 26.42 7.47
C ASN A 121 -10.30 25.20 6.70
N ILE A 122 -10.43 24.06 7.39
CA ILE A 122 -10.89 22.80 6.79
C ILE A 122 -12.39 22.64 7.04
N ASN A 123 -13.19 22.76 5.98
CA ASN A 123 -14.62 22.47 5.98
C ASN A 123 -14.86 20.95 5.80
N TRP A 124 -15.29 20.30 6.88
CA TRP A 124 -15.41 18.85 7.03
C TRP A 124 -16.60 18.23 6.29
N ASP A 125 -17.57 19.03 5.86
CA ASP A 125 -18.81 18.54 5.25
C ASP A 125 -18.62 18.07 3.80
N ARG A 126 -17.52 18.48 3.14
CA ARG A 126 -17.21 18.09 1.76
C ARG A 126 -16.47 16.76 1.63
N VAL A 127 -15.78 16.30 2.67
CA VAL A 127 -14.97 15.06 2.65
C VAL A 127 -15.83 13.81 2.85
N ALA A 128 -17.00 13.95 3.48
CA ALA A 128 -17.92 12.83 3.71
C ALA A 128 -18.62 12.33 2.44
N LYS A 129 -18.60 13.09 1.33
CA LYS A 129 -19.42 12.81 0.14
C LYS A 129 -18.66 12.18 -1.05
N SER A 130 -17.34 12.00 -0.96
CA SER A 130 -16.55 11.34 -2.01
C SER A 130 -16.10 9.91 -1.65
N ASN A 131 -16.79 9.26 -0.72
CA ASN A 131 -16.58 7.86 -0.37
C ASN A 131 -17.17 6.95 -1.46
N SER A 132 -16.49 6.81 -2.58
CA SER A 132 -16.58 5.55 -3.33
C SER A 132 -15.71 4.51 -2.60
N PRO A 133 -16.22 3.29 -2.36
CA PRO A 133 -15.43 2.24 -1.76
C PRO A 133 -14.42 1.77 -2.81
N PHE A 134 -13.16 2.17 -2.67
CA PHE A 134 -12.09 1.44 -3.34
C PHE A 134 -11.95 0.11 -2.59
N GLU A 135 -12.65 -0.91 -3.08
CA GLU A 135 -12.37 -2.30 -2.77
C GLU A 135 -10.90 -2.55 -3.05
N THR A 136 -10.13 -2.68 -1.98
CA THR A 136 -8.77 -3.19 -2.04
C THR A 136 -8.89 -4.69 -2.29
N LYS A 137 -8.80 -5.09 -3.56
CA LYS A 137 -8.66 -6.51 -3.96
C LYS A 137 -7.51 -7.11 -3.16
N GLU A 138 -7.84 -7.98 -2.22
CA GLU A 138 -6.85 -8.69 -1.40
C GLU A 138 -5.86 -9.44 -2.31
N PRO A 139 -4.57 -9.49 -1.95
CA PRO A 139 -3.52 -10.12 -2.75
C PRO A 139 -3.65 -11.64 -2.92
N ARG A 140 -4.67 -12.28 -2.32
CA ARG A 140 -4.89 -13.74 -2.40
C ARG A 140 -5.17 -14.24 -3.82
N HIS A 141 -5.70 -13.37 -4.69
CA HIS A 141 -6.03 -13.76 -6.07
C HIS A 141 -4.82 -13.85 -7.01
N TYR A 142 -3.70 -13.22 -6.67
CA TYR A 142 -2.49 -13.26 -7.52
C TYR A 142 -1.82 -14.63 -7.49
N ILE A 143 -1.84 -15.32 -6.36
CA ILE A 143 -1.21 -16.64 -6.21
C ILE A 143 -1.89 -17.66 -7.13
N PHE A 144 -3.23 -17.65 -7.18
CA PHE A 144 -3.98 -18.56 -8.06
C PHE A 144 -3.76 -18.26 -9.56
N MET A 145 -3.62 -16.99 -9.92
CA MET A 145 -3.33 -16.60 -11.31
C MET A 145 -1.95 -17.09 -11.75
N ILE A 146 -0.93 -16.90 -10.90
CA ILE A 146 0.44 -17.35 -11.17
C ILE A 146 0.50 -18.89 -11.26
N LEU A 147 -0.21 -19.58 -10.37
CA LEU A 147 -0.27 -21.05 -10.37
C LEU A 147 -0.92 -21.60 -11.65
N SER A 148 -1.98 -20.94 -12.14
CA SER A 148 -2.66 -21.31 -13.39
C SER A 148 -1.76 -21.12 -14.62
N ILE A 149 -1.06 -19.98 -14.71
CA ILE A 149 -0.13 -19.71 -15.82
C ILE A 149 1.04 -20.70 -15.81
N ALA A 150 1.61 -21.00 -14.63
CA ALA A 150 2.69 -21.97 -14.51
C ALA A 150 2.24 -23.37 -14.94
N SER A 151 1.05 -23.80 -14.51
CA SER A 151 0.46 -25.08 -14.90
C SER A 151 0.24 -25.19 -16.41
N LEU A 152 -0.27 -24.12 -17.04
CA LEU A 152 -0.49 -24.06 -18.49
C LEU A 152 0.83 -24.15 -19.26
N ALA A 153 1.87 -23.42 -18.81
CA ALA A 153 3.19 -23.44 -19.43
C ALA A 153 3.83 -24.84 -19.36
N SER A 154 3.72 -25.53 -18.23
CA SER A 154 4.20 -26.91 -18.09
C SER A 154 3.46 -27.89 -19.01
N ALA A 155 2.14 -27.77 -19.13
CA ALA A 155 1.35 -28.61 -20.04
C ALA A 155 1.72 -28.39 -21.51
N LEU A 156 1.96 -27.14 -21.92
CA LEU A 156 2.40 -26.79 -23.26
C LEU A 156 3.80 -27.36 -23.58
N LEU A 157 4.75 -27.24 -22.65
CA LEU A 157 6.09 -27.80 -22.81
C LEU A 157 6.07 -29.33 -22.93
N PHE A 158 5.23 -29.99 -22.14
CA PHE A 158 5.07 -31.44 -22.19
C PHE A 158 4.42 -31.90 -23.51
N SER A 159 3.36 -31.21 -23.95
CA SER A 159 2.70 -31.49 -25.23
C SER A 159 3.59 -31.21 -26.44
N ALA A 160 4.46 -30.19 -26.37
CA ALA A 160 5.43 -29.92 -27.42
C ALA A 160 6.49 -31.03 -27.51
N SER A 161 6.93 -31.55 -26.36
CA SER A 161 7.91 -32.63 -26.28
C SER A 161 7.36 -33.98 -26.79
N SER A 162 6.06 -34.24 -26.62
CA SER A 162 5.42 -35.43 -27.18
C SER A 162 5.29 -35.37 -28.70
N MET A 163 5.16 -34.18 -29.30
CA MET A 163 5.09 -34.00 -30.76
C MET A 163 6.46 -34.10 -31.45
N THR A 164 7.54 -33.74 -30.77
CA THR A 164 8.90 -33.77 -31.35
C THR A 164 9.55 -35.17 -31.32
N GLY A 165 8.87 -36.18 -30.77
CA GLY A 165 9.30 -37.58 -30.85
C GLY A 165 10.56 -37.91 -30.04
N HIS A 166 11.06 -37.00 -29.20
CA HIS A 166 12.07 -37.32 -28.20
C HIS A 166 11.42 -38.00 -27.00
N ALA A 167 11.04 -39.26 -27.21
CA ALA A 167 10.81 -40.19 -26.14
C ALA A 167 12.08 -40.22 -25.27
N ILE A 168 11.97 -39.75 -24.03
CA ILE A 168 12.91 -40.13 -22.98
C ILE A 168 12.95 -41.67 -23.03
N SER A 169 14.13 -42.20 -23.38
CA SER A 169 14.42 -43.49 -24.05
C SER A 169 13.90 -44.80 -23.42
N SER A 170 12.90 -44.77 -22.55
CA SER A 170 12.39 -45.96 -21.85
C SER A 170 10.88 -45.96 -21.57
N LEU A 171 10.12 -44.94 -21.99
CA LEU A 171 8.66 -44.91 -21.82
C LEU A 171 7.98 -45.22 -23.15
N THR A 172 7.06 -46.19 -23.13
CA THR A 172 6.22 -46.52 -24.28
C THR A 172 5.34 -45.31 -24.65
N ASN A 173 5.05 -45.14 -25.95
CA ASN A 173 4.24 -44.01 -26.44
C ASN A 173 2.85 -43.93 -25.79
N GLU A 174 2.31 -45.07 -25.37
CA GLU A 174 1.01 -45.15 -24.68
C GLU A 174 1.09 -44.50 -23.28
N ASP A 175 2.12 -44.79 -22.50
CA ASP A 175 2.27 -44.27 -21.13
C ASP A 175 2.44 -42.75 -21.10
N SER A 176 3.18 -42.20 -22.07
CA SER A 176 3.38 -40.75 -22.22
C SER A 176 2.08 -40.01 -22.56
N SER A 177 1.24 -40.62 -23.40
CA SER A 177 -0.06 -40.05 -23.79
C SER A 177 -1.03 -40.03 -22.61
N TRP A 178 -1.03 -41.09 -21.79
CA TRP A 178 -1.86 -41.17 -20.59
C TRP A 178 -1.46 -40.16 -19.53
N ILE A 179 -0.16 -39.93 -19.31
CA ILE A 179 0.32 -38.93 -18.35
C ILE A 179 -0.11 -37.51 -18.77
N GLY A 180 -0.02 -37.20 -20.07
CA GLY A 180 -0.44 -35.91 -20.62
C GLY A 180 -1.95 -35.69 -20.47
N LEU A 181 -2.76 -36.72 -20.75
CA LEU A 181 -4.21 -36.68 -20.58
C LEU A 181 -4.60 -36.46 -19.10
N CYS A 182 -3.94 -37.15 -18.17
CA CYS A 182 -4.18 -36.97 -16.73
C CYS A 182 -3.87 -35.54 -16.26
N LEU A 183 -2.73 -34.97 -16.67
CA LEU A 183 -2.37 -33.59 -16.32
C LEU A 183 -3.36 -32.58 -16.91
N PHE A 184 -3.83 -32.81 -18.14
CA PHE A 184 -4.82 -31.96 -18.79
C PHE A 184 -6.17 -31.96 -18.05
N ILE A 185 -6.66 -33.16 -17.67
CA ILE A 185 -7.91 -33.29 -16.90
C ILE A 185 -7.79 -32.61 -15.53
N CYS A 186 -6.67 -32.78 -14.83
CA CYS A 186 -6.42 -32.08 -13.57
C CYS A 186 -6.46 -30.54 -13.73
N CYS A 187 -5.84 -30.00 -14.79
CA CYS A 187 -5.89 -28.56 -15.09
C CYS A 187 -7.33 -28.06 -15.33
N LEU A 188 -8.14 -28.85 -16.05
CA LEU A 188 -9.55 -28.55 -16.30
C LEU A 188 -10.35 -28.49 -15.01
N ILE A 189 -10.16 -29.45 -14.11
CA ILE A 189 -10.84 -29.50 -12.80
C ILE A 189 -10.48 -28.26 -11.97
N PHE A 190 -9.19 -27.89 -11.89
CA PHE A 190 -8.77 -26.70 -11.15
C PHE A 190 -9.33 -25.41 -11.74
N THR A 191 -9.35 -25.29 -13.07
CA THR A 191 -9.93 -24.13 -13.77
C THR A 191 -11.42 -24.02 -13.49
N PHE A 192 -12.15 -25.13 -13.50
CA PHE A 192 -13.58 -25.16 -13.19
C PHE A 192 -13.88 -24.78 -11.74
N ILE A 193 -13.08 -25.28 -10.78
CA ILE A 193 -13.20 -24.89 -9.36
C ILE A 193 -12.93 -23.39 -9.19
N TYR A 194 -11.92 -22.85 -9.88
CA TYR A 194 -11.58 -21.43 -9.84
C TYR A 194 -12.73 -20.56 -10.37
N ILE A 195 -13.31 -20.91 -11.53
CA ILE A 195 -14.46 -20.19 -12.10
C ILE A 195 -15.67 -20.27 -11.16
N LYS A 196 -15.97 -21.44 -10.60
CA LYS A 196 -17.11 -21.62 -9.69
C LYS A 196 -16.97 -20.85 -8.37
N GLN A 197 -15.75 -20.64 -7.87
CA GLN A 197 -15.52 -19.81 -6.69
C GLN A 197 -15.71 -18.32 -6.98
N LYS A 198 -15.46 -17.88 -8.22
CA LYS A 198 -15.67 -16.49 -8.64
C LYS A 198 -17.15 -16.09 -8.60
N ASP A 199 -18.08 -16.99 -8.90
CA ASP A 199 -19.52 -16.67 -8.94
C ASP A 199 -20.21 -16.63 -7.57
N ARG A 200 -19.50 -17.01 -6.49
CA ARG A 200 -20.03 -16.96 -5.11
C ARG A 200 -19.59 -15.74 -4.30
N PHE A 201 -18.84 -14.82 -4.92
CA PHE A 201 -18.38 -13.56 -4.34
C PHE A 201 -18.70 -12.40 -5.28
#